data_AF-A0AAX6P7A1-F1
#
_entry.id   AF-A0AAX6P7A1-F1
#
_cell.length_a   1.000
_cell.length_b   1.000
_cell.length_c   1.000
_cell.angle_alpha   90.00
_cell.angle_beta   90.00
_cell.angle_gamma   90.00
#
_symmetry.space_group_name_H-M   'P 1'
#
loop_
_entity.id
_entity.type
_entity.pdbx_description
1 polymer ?
#
loop_
_entity_poly.entity_id
_entity_poly.type
_entity_poly.pdbx_seq_one_letter_code
_entity_poly.pdbx_strand_id
1 'polypeptide(L)'
;MEPEELRLLDAFAYLMMLTGCVCFALLLRLSSPYGRYASQWPGPRVPARVAWALQELPALAWPLLECTCASPQRLDRLPNRVLLAMYLVHYVHRSLIFPFLIRGGKPMPLVTCVLAFLFCTCNGYLQTRYLSWYAVYAEDWVTQPCFLAGFALWLTGMLINIQSDHILRNLRKPEETGYKIPRGGLFEYITAANYLGEVVEWCGFALASCSLQSGAFALFTLTVLLPRAKQHHRWYLEKFEDYPKSRKILIPFLY
;
A
#
# COMPACT_ATOMS: atom_id res chain seq x y z
N MET A 1 32.31 -0.67 -0.52
CA MET A 1 31.03 -1.32 -0.89
C MET A 1 29.85 -0.73 -0.12
N GLU A 2 29.83 -0.71 1.23
CA GLU A 2 28.70 -0.14 2.02
C GLU A 2 28.31 1.32 1.64
N PRO A 3 29.24 2.27 1.38
CA PRO A 3 28.87 3.64 1.01
C PRO A 3 28.29 3.77 -0.41
N GLU A 4 28.52 2.80 -1.28
CA GLU A 4 28.00 2.80 -2.65
C GLU A 4 26.57 2.25 -2.68
N GLU A 5 26.30 1.17 -1.95
CA GLU A 5 24.94 0.61 -1.85
C GLU A 5 24.00 1.57 -1.13
N LEU A 6 24.43 2.25 -0.05
CA LEU A 6 23.57 3.26 0.59
C LEU A 6 23.20 4.40 -0.37
N ARG A 7 24.15 4.90 -1.17
CA ARG A 7 23.88 5.91 -2.21
C ARG A 7 22.92 5.39 -3.28
N LEU A 8 23.00 4.11 -3.63
CA LEU A 8 22.06 3.47 -4.54
C LEU A 8 20.64 3.41 -3.94
N LEU A 9 20.52 3.06 -2.66
CA LEU A 9 19.23 3.06 -1.94
C LEU A 9 18.62 4.45 -1.88
N ASP A 10 19.41 5.49 -1.59
CA ASP A 10 18.94 6.87 -1.61
C ASP A 10 18.48 7.28 -3.03
N ALA A 11 19.26 6.96 -4.06
CA ALA A 11 18.88 7.21 -5.45
C ALA A 11 17.57 6.48 -5.83
N PHE A 12 17.37 5.24 -5.36
CA PHE A 12 16.12 4.50 -5.55
C PHE A 12 14.94 5.16 -4.83
N ALA A 13 15.14 5.68 -3.62
CA ALA A 13 14.10 6.42 -2.91
C ALA A 13 13.69 7.69 -3.69
N TYR A 14 14.65 8.48 -4.18
CA TYR A 14 14.35 9.64 -5.02
C TYR A 14 13.67 9.26 -6.34
N LEU A 15 14.10 8.19 -6.99
CA LEU A 15 13.47 7.68 -8.22
C LEU A 15 12.03 7.21 -7.94
N MET A 16 11.78 6.58 -6.79
CA MET A 16 10.44 6.18 -6.36
C MET A 16 9.55 7.41 -6.17
N MET A 17 10.04 8.47 -5.51
CA MET A 17 9.29 9.72 -5.35
C MET A 17 8.97 10.36 -6.71
N LEU A 18 9.96 10.44 -7.61
CA LEU A 18 9.77 10.97 -8.96
C LEU A 18 8.73 10.15 -9.74
N THR A 19 8.84 8.83 -9.69
CA THR A 19 7.88 7.92 -10.33
C THR A 19 6.48 8.11 -9.74
N GLY A 20 6.36 8.29 -8.42
CA GLY A 20 5.10 8.61 -7.75
C GLY A 20 4.46 9.89 -8.28
N CYS A 21 5.22 10.96 -8.42
CA CYS A 21 4.76 12.22 -9.01
C CYS A 21 4.31 12.06 -10.47
N VAL A 22 5.05 11.30 -11.28
CA VAL A 22 4.66 10.98 -12.66
C VAL A 22 3.38 10.17 -12.69
N CYS A 23 3.27 9.13 -11.84
CA CYS A 23 2.06 8.32 -11.69
C CYS A 23 0.86 9.18 -11.27
N PHE A 24 1.04 10.13 -10.35
CA PHE A 24 0.00 11.06 -9.95
C PHE A 24 -0.52 11.88 -11.14
N ALA A 25 0.40 12.51 -11.89
CA ALA A 25 0.05 13.32 -13.06
C ALA A 25 -0.67 12.49 -14.13
N LEU A 26 -0.22 11.25 -14.37
CA LEU A 26 -0.85 10.32 -15.30
C LEU A 26 -2.24 9.87 -14.82
N LEU A 27 -2.38 9.49 -13.55
CA LEU A 27 -3.65 9.01 -12.97
C LEU A 27 -4.69 10.13 -12.80
N LEU A 28 -4.30 11.40 -12.84
CA LEU A 28 -5.26 12.50 -12.96
C LEU A 28 -5.93 12.56 -14.34
N ARG A 29 -5.28 12.01 -15.38
CA ARG A 29 -5.74 12.06 -16.77
C ARG A 29 -6.23 10.70 -17.29
N LEU A 30 -5.66 9.62 -16.80
CA LEU A 30 -5.91 8.24 -17.23
C LEU A 30 -6.57 7.44 -16.12
N SER A 31 -7.61 6.69 -16.44
CA SER A 31 -8.25 5.75 -15.50
C SER A 31 -7.27 4.69 -15.04
N SER A 32 -7.31 4.32 -13.76
CA SER A 32 -6.42 3.30 -13.20
C SER A 32 -6.50 1.97 -13.98
N PRO A 33 -5.39 1.27 -14.26
CA PRO A 33 -5.40 0.12 -15.18
C PRO A 33 -5.88 -1.20 -14.55
N TYR A 34 -6.77 -1.17 -13.56
CA TYR A 34 -7.33 -2.38 -12.95
C TYR A 34 -8.65 -2.14 -12.21
N GLY A 35 -9.26 -3.21 -11.70
CA GLY A 35 -10.51 -3.16 -10.96
C GLY A 35 -11.66 -2.69 -11.85
N ARG A 36 -12.42 -1.68 -11.40
CA ARG A 36 -13.61 -1.19 -12.13
C ARG A 36 -13.31 -0.66 -13.53
N TYR A 37 -12.10 -0.15 -13.74
CA TYR A 37 -11.63 0.43 -14.99
C TYR A 37 -10.87 -0.54 -15.89
N ALA A 38 -10.65 -1.79 -15.46
CA ALA A 38 -9.85 -2.79 -16.19
C ALA A 38 -10.31 -3.00 -17.65
N SER A 39 -11.61 -2.83 -17.92
CA SER A 39 -12.17 -2.98 -19.27
C SER A 39 -11.73 -1.90 -20.26
N GLN A 40 -11.20 -0.78 -19.81
CA GLN A 40 -10.70 0.31 -20.66
C GLN A 40 -9.27 0.04 -21.17
N TRP A 41 -8.61 -0.98 -20.65
CA TRP A 41 -7.21 -1.28 -20.94
C TRP A 41 -7.09 -2.57 -21.79
N PRO A 42 -6.36 -2.52 -22.91
CA PRO A 42 -6.17 -3.67 -23.79
C PRO A 42 -5.12 -4.64 -23.24
N GLY A 43 -5.02 -5.82 -23.87
CA GLY A 43 -3.96 -6.79 -23.62
C GLY A 43 -4.38 -8.00 -22.78
N PRO A 44 -3.43 -8.94 -22.56
CA PRO A 44 -3.69 -10.18 -21.85
C PRO A 44 -4.07 -9.92 -20.39
N ARG A 45 -4.85 -10.83 -19.80
CA ARG A 45 -5.39 -10.67 -18.45
C ARG A 45 -5.05 -11.85 -17.56
N VAL A 46 -4.82 -11.54 -16.29
CA VAL A 46 -4.54 -12.49 -15.23
C VAL A 46 -5.75 -12.52 -14.28
N PRO A 47 -6.19 -13.70 -13.81
CA PRO A 47 -7.21 -13.80 -12.79
C PRO A 47 -6.84 -12.95 -11.56
N ALA A 48 -7.78 -12.17 -11.03
CA ALA A 48 -7.49 -11.17 -10.00
C ALA A 48 -6.80 -11.77 -8.75
N ARG A 49 -7.24 -12.95 -8.29
CA ARG A 49 -6.62 -13.64 -7.15
C ARG A 49 -5.16 -13.98 -7.41
N VAL A 50 -4.85 -14.49 -8.60
CA VAL A 50 -3.48 -14.85 -9.01
C VAL A 50 -2.63 -13.59 -9.14
N ALA A 51 -3.15 -12.53 -9.76
CA ALA A 51 -2.44 -11.26 -9.90
C ALA A 51 -2.06 -10.66 -8.54
N TRP A 52 -3.01 -10.56 -7.61
CA TRP A 52 -2.76 -10.05 -6.26
C TRP A 52 -1.84 -10.95 -5.43
N ALA A 53 -1.98 -12.28 -5.56
CA ALA A 53 -1.07 -13.21 -4.90
C ALA A 53 0.36 -13.05 -5.43
N LEU A 54 0.56 -12.92 -6.74
CA LEU A 54 1.90 -12.84 -7.32
C LEU A 54 2.56 -11.47 -7.14
N GLN A 55 1.84 -10.39 -7.40
CA GLN A 55 2.45 -9.05 -7.48
C GLN A 55 3.02 -8.56 -6.13
N GLU A 56 2.45 -8.99 -5.01
CA GLU A 56 2.83 -8.53 -3.66
C GLU A 56 3.88 -9.45 -3.00
N LEU A 57 4.10 -10.65 -3.54
CA LEU A 57 5.03 -11.63 -2.96
C LEU A 57 6.47 -11.12 -2.81
N PRO A 58 7.06 -10.36 -3.76
CA PRO A 58 8.42 -9.89 -3.61
C PRO A 58 8.63 -9.03 -2.36
N ALA A 59 7.65 -8.21 -2.00
CA ALA A 59 7.71 -7.37 -0.80
C ALA A 59 7.62 -8.18 0.50
N LEU A 60 7.04 -9.39 0.46
CA LEU A 60 7.11 -10.35 1.57
C LEU A 60 8.41 -11.17 1.53
N ALA A 61 8.91 -11.53 0.35
CA ALA A 61 10.05 -12.43 0.19
C ALA A 61 11.36 -11.78 0.64
N TRP A 62 11.62 -10.53 0.28
CA TRP A 62 12.84 -9.81 0.68
C TRP A 62 13.12 -9.82 2.19
N PRO A 63 12.19 -9.39 3.06
CA PRO A 63 12.42 -9.41 4.50
C PRO A 63 12.59 -10.82 5.07
N LEU A 64 11.92 -11.83 4.51
CA LEU A 64 12.13 -13.22 4.92
C LEU A 64 13.52 -13.74 4.52
N LEU A 65 13.98 -13.43 3.31
CA LEU A 65 15.33 -13.79 2.84
C LEU A 65 16.40 -13.15 3.71
N GLU A 66 16.28 -11.86 4.01
CA GLU A 66 17.23 -11.13 4.86
C GLU A 66 17.27 -11.69 6.29
N CYS A 67 16.15 -12.14 6.85
CA CYS A 67 16.12 -12.85 8.13
C CYS A 67 16.84 -14.21 8.11
N THR A 68 17.03 -14.83 6.95
CA THR A 68 17.75 -16.11 6.79
C THR A 68 19.22 -15.94 6.40
N CYS A 69 19.63 -14.77 5.94
CA CYS A 69 21.01 -14.48 5.60
C CYS A 69 21.89 -14.43 6.85
N ALA A 70 23.14 -14.87 6.73
CA ALA A 70 24.11 -14.81 7.81
C ALA A 70 24.50 -13.34 8.09
N SER A 71 23.91 -12.77 9.13
CA SER A 71 24.28 -11.48 9.76
C SER A 71 23.83 -10.19 9.07
N PRO A 72 22.52 -9.90 9.01
CA PRO A 72 22.05 -8.53 8.84
C PRO A 72 22.39 -7.70 10.09
N GLN A 73 23.46 -6.90 9.99
CA GLN A 73 24.12 -6.20 11.10
C GLN A 73 23.18 -5.36 12.00
N ARG A 74 22.06 -4.87 11.46
CA ARG A 74 21.12 -4.00 12.19
C ARG A 74 19.97 -4.75 12.85
N LEU A 75 19.67 -5.99 12.45
CA LEU A 75 18.55 -6.75 13.00
C LEU A 75 18.83 -7.30 14.40
N ASP A 76 20.04 -7.16 14.95
CA ASP A 76 20.28 -7.40 16.38
C ASP A 76 19.61 -6.32 17.25
N ARG A 77 19.32 -5.15 16.69
CA ARG A 77 18.74 -4.02 17.42
C ARG A 77 17.21 -4.11 17.41
N LEU A 78 16.60 -3.88 18.57
CA LEU A 78 15.14 -3.92 18.74
C LEU A 78 14.38 -2.98 17.79
N PRO A 79 14.77 -1.70 17.59
CA PRO A 79 14.03 -0.80 16.70
C PRO A 79 13.91 -1.34 15.27
N ASN A 80 15.02 -1.85 14.71
CA ASN A 80 15.05 -2.41 13.35
C ASN A 80 14.13 -3.64 13.23
N ARG A 81 14.16 -4.54 14.22
CA ARG A 81 13.26 -5.72 14.24
C ARG A 81 11.80 -5.33 14.27
N VAL A 82 11.43 -4.34 15.09
CA VAL A 82 10.03 -3.90 15.19
C VAL A 82 9.57 -3.24 13.90
N LEU A 83 10.38 -2.37 13.30
CA LEU A 83 10.06 -1.75 12.00
C LEU A 83 9.95 -2.80 10.89
N LEU A 84 10.89 -3.75 10.81
CA LEU A 84 10.81 -4.84 9.84
C LEU A 84 9.57 -5.71 10.08
N ALA A 85 9.20 -5.96 11.34
CA ALA A 85 8.00 -6.70 11.70
C ALA A 85 6.72 -5.96 11.29
N MET A 86 6.65 -4.63 11.46
CA MET A 86 5.52 -3.82 10.96
C MET A 86 5.34 -4.01 9.44
N TYR A 87 6.44 -3.92 8.68
CA TYR A 87 6.44 -4.13 7.24
C TYR A 87 6.01 -5.56 6.87
N LEU A 88 6.56 -6.57 7.55
CA LEU A 88 6.21 -7.98 7.37
C LEU A 88 4.74 -8.26 7.69
N VAL A 89 4.20 -7.73 8.79
CA VAL A 89 2.81 -7.94 9.19
C VAL A 89 1.84 -7.43 8.14
N HIS A 90 2.12 -6.25 7.55
CA HIS A 90 1.35 -5.75 6.41
C HIS A 90 1.40 -6.73 5.24
N TYR A 91 2.59 -7.13 4.78
CA TYR A 91 2.74 -7.95 3.58
C TYR A 91 2.36 -9.42 3.77
N VAL A 92 2.40 -9.96 5.00
CA VAL A 92 1.78 -11.25 5.32
C VAL A 92 0.28 -11.15 5.08
N HIS A 93 -0.38 -10.11 5.59
CA HIS A 93 -1.79 -9.92 5.31
C HIS A 93 -2.05 -9.68 3.81
N ARG A 94 -1.33 -8.77 3.17
CA ARG A 94 -1.57 -8.38 1.77
C ARG A 94 -1.24 -9.48 0.76
N SER A 95 -0.23 -10.31 1.00
CA SER A 95 0.21 -11.35 0.05
C SER A 95 -0.36 -12.73 0.36
N LEU A 96 -0.56 -13.09 1.63
CA LEU A 96 -0.97 -14.45 2.02
C LEU A 96 -2.41 -14.56 2.53
N ILE A 97 -3.06 -13.45 2.89
CA ILE A 97 -4.43 -13.47 3.45
C ILE A 97 -5.41 -12.80 2.47
N PHE A 98 -5.14 -11.56 2.09
CA PHE A 98 -6.01 -10.75 1.24
C PHE A 98 -6.36 -11.43 -0.09
N PRO A 99 -5.41 -11.99 -0.88
CA PRO A 99 -5.71 -12.52 -2.22
C PRO A 99 -6.66 -13.71 -2.17
N PHE A 100 -6.57 -14.53 -1.12
CA PHE A 100 -7.44 -15.68 -0.89
C PHE A 100 -8.84 -15.27 -0.41
N LEU A 101 -8.99 -14.07 0.13
CA LEU A 101 -10.27 -13.52 0.59
C LEU A 101 -10.99 -12.70 -0.49
N ILE A 102 -10.37 -12.47 -1.67
CA ILE A 102 -11.00 -11.77 -2.79
C ILE A 102 -12.23 -12.54 -3.27
N ARG A 103 -13.39 -11.87 -3.28
CA ARG A 103 -14.67 -12.41 -3.80
C ARG A 103 -15.03 -11.73 -5.12
N GLY A 104 -14.96 -12.49 -6.21
CA GLY A 104 -15.12 -11.97 -7.57
C GLY A 104 -14.03 -10.95 -7.95
N GLY A 105 -14.26 -10.18 -9.00
CA GLY A 105 -13.33 -9.16 -9.48
C GLY A 105 -13.02 -9.31 -10.96
N LYS A 106 -12.92 -8.18 -11.66
CA LYS A 106 -12.51 -8.18 -13.06
C LYS A 106 -11.05 -8.67 -13.16
N PRO A 107 -10.72 -9.56 -14.13
CA PRO A 107 -9.33 -9.92 -14.41
C PRO A 107 -8.45 -8.69 -14.59
N MET A 108 -7.24 -8.73 -14.06
CA MET A 108 -6.28 -7.62 -14.09
C MET A 108 -5.48 -7.68 -15.41
N PRO A 109 -5.26 -6.55 -16.10
CA PRO A 109 -4.30 -6.49 -17.20
C PRO A 109 -2.91 -6.97 -16.75
N LEU A 110 -2.28 -7.84 -17.54
CA LEU A 110 -0.97 -8.43 -17.21
C LEU A 110 0.09 -7.35 -16.98
N VAL A 111 0.09 -6.28 -17.79
CA VAL A 111 1.02 -5.16 -17.64
C VAL A 111 0.96 -4.54 -16.24
N THR A 112 -0.24 -4.42 -15.66
CA THR A 112 -0.42 -3.88 -14.30
C THR A 112 0.15 -4.82 -13.26
N CYS A 113 -0.10 -6.13 -13.40
CA CYS A 113 0.46 -7.14 -12.51
C CYS A 113 2.00 -7.14 -12.55
N VAL A 114 2.60 -7.03 -13.73
CA VAL A 114 4.07 -6.97 -13.89
C VAL A 114 4.64 -5.70 -13.28
N LEU A 115 4.04 -4.54 -13.54
CA LEU A 115 4.49 -3.27 -12.95
C LEU A 115 4.39 -3.29 -11.41
N ALA A 116 3.31 -3.86 -10.86
CA ALA A 116 3.15 -4.02 -9.42
C ALA A 116 4.17 -5.01 -8.83
N PHE A 117 4.46 -6.11 -9.52
CA PHE A 117 5.51 -7.07 -9.13
C PHE A 117 6.89 -6.40 -9.09
N LEU A 118 7.24 -5.65 -10.14
CA LEU A 118 8.51 -4.91 -10.20
C LEU A 118 8.60 -3.86 -9.09
N PHE A 119 7.51 -3.11 -8.87
CA PHE A 119 7.45 -2.16 -7.76
C PHE A 119 7.66 -2.84 -6.41
N CYS A 120 6.94 -3.93 -6.11
CA CYS A 120 7.08 -4.66 -4.86
C CYS A 120 8.47 -5.28 -4.69
N THR A 121 9.12 -5.65 -5.80
CA THR A 121 10.51 -6.14 -5.78
C THR A 121 11.46 -5.01 -5.39
N CYS A 122 11.38 -3.86 -6.06
CA CYS A 122 12.23 -2.71 -5.79
C CYS A 122 11.98 -2.12 -4.39
N ASN A 123 10.71 -1.92 -4.01
CA ASN A 123 10.34 -1.38 -2.70
C ASN A 123 10.68 -2.38 -1.58
N GLY A 124 10.38 -3.67 -1.78
CA GLY A 124 10.74 -4.72 -0.83
C GLY A 124 12.23 -4.75 -0.54
N TYR A 125 13.07 -4.69 -1.59
CA TYR A 125 14.52 -4.57 -1.44
C TYR A 125 14.89 -3.27 -0.73
N LEU A 126 14.37 -2.12 -1.19
CA LEU A 126 14.69 -0.80 -0.64
C LEU A 126 14.44 -0.71 0.88
N GLN A 127 13.23 -1.06 1.33
CA GLN A 127 12.86 -0.97 2.75
C GLN A 127 13.63 -1.97 3.59
N THR A 128 13.67 -3.23 3.14
CA THR A 128 14.30 -4.32 3.89
C THR A 128 15.79 -4.08 4.03
N ARG A 129 16.47 -3.84 2.91
CA ARG A 129 17.94 -3.68 2.88
C ARG A 129 18.38 -2.49 3.72
N TYR A 130 17.66 -1.38 3.63
CA TYR A 130 17.94 -0.22 4.46
C TYR A 130 17.81 -0.53 5.95
N LEU A 131 16.70 -1.15 6.36
CA LEU A 131 16.46 -1.50 7.77
C LEU A 131 17.40 -2.59 8.31
N SER A 132 17.84 -3.53 7.49
CA SER A 132 18.67 -4.65 7.94
C SER A 132 20.18 -4.35 7.96
N TRP A 133 20.66 -3.36 7.19
CA TRP A 133 22.10 -3.03 7.09
C TRP A 133 22.47 -1.59 7.46
N TYR A 134 21.62 -0.61 7.15
CA TYR A 134 22.02 0.79 7.16
C TYR A 134 21.36 1.64 8.25
N ALA A 135 20.13 1.32 8.64
CA ALA A 135 19.38 2.12 9.60
C ALA A 135 19.98 2.04 11.01
N VAL A 136 20.37 3.22 11.53
CA VAL A 136 20.92 3.37 12.88
C VAL A 136 19.90 4.12 13.73
N TYR A 137 19.45 3.46 14.79
CA TYR A 137 18.54 4.02 15.77
C TYR A 137 19.19 4.03 17.15
N ALA A 138 18.79 4.98 17.99
CA ALA A 138 19.12 4.96 19.41
C ALA A 138 18.52 3.72 20.08
N GLU A 139 19.12 3.25 21.18
CA GLU A 139 18.66 2.04 21.86
C GLU A 139 17.24 2.19 22.44
N ASP A 140 16.88 3.42 22.83
CA ASP A 140 15.57 3.82 23.33
C ASP A 140 14.60 4.26 22.22
N TRP A 141 14.93 4.08 20.93
CA TRP A 141 14.11 4.61 19.83
C TRP A 141 12.65 4.14 19.89
N VAL A 142 12.38 2.91 20.34
CA VAL A 142 11.01 2.37 20.43
C VAL A 142 10.16 3.03 21.51
N THR A 143 10.75 3.80 22.43
CA THR A 143 10.02 4.59 23.43
C THR A 143 9.97 6.08 23.07
N GLN A 144 10.66 6.50 22.01
CA GLN A 144 10.64 7.89 21.56
C GLN A 144 9.24 8.28 21.07
N PRO A 145 8.76 9.51 21.37
CA PRO A 145 7.42 9.95 20.98
C PRO A 145 7.13 9.82 19.48
N CYS A 146 8.14 10.07 18.64
CA CYS A 146 8.02 9.93 17.18
C CYS A 146 7.71 8.48 16.77
N PHE A 147 8.42 7.52 17.37
CA PHE A 147 8.19 6.10 17.11
C PHE A 147 6.80 5.67 17.59
N LEU A 148 6.42 6.04 18.82
CA LEU A 148 5.12 5.67 19.39
C LEU A 148 3.95 6.24 18.57
N ALA A 149 4.05 7.51 18.16
CA ALA A 149 3.06 8.14 17.28
C ALA A 149 3.02 7.45 15.91
N GLY A 150 4.18 7.16 15.32
CA GLY A 150 4.29 6.44 14.05
C GLY A 150 3.69 5.04 14.12
N PHE A 151 3.98 4.28 15.17
CA PHE A 151 3.41 2.95 15.40
C PHE A 151 1.90 2.99 15.58
N ALA A 152 1.38 3.95 16.36
CA ALA A 152 -0.05 4.12 16.55
C ALA A 152 -0.77 4.46 15.23
N LEU A 153 -0.20 5.34 14.41
CA LEU A 153 -0.70 5.66 13.08
C LEU A 153 -0.65 4.45 12.15
N TRP A 154 0.47 3.72 12.15
CA TRP A 154 0.64 2.50 11.35
C TRP A 154 -0.45 1.48 11.67
N LEU A 155 -0.62 1.14 12.95
CA LEU A 155 -1.62 0.16 13.39
C LEU A 155 -3.04 0.63 13.08
N THR A 156 -3.36 1.91 13.34
CA THR A 156 -4.68 2.48 13.05
C THR A 156 -4.98 2.42 11.55
N GLY A 157 -4.01 2.80 10.71
CA GLY A 157 -4.12 2.73 9.26
C GLY A 157 -4.37 1.32 8.75
N MET A 158 -3.60 0.35 9.25
CA MET A 158 -3.75 -1.07 8.90
C MET A 158 -5.14 -1.60 9.29
N LEU A 159 -5.62 -1.30 10.50
CA LEU A 159 -6.95 -1.70 10.95
C LEU A 159 -8.07 -1.12 10.08
N ILE A 160 -7.97 0.17 9.74
CA ILE A 160 -8.91 0.83 8.82
C ILE A 160 -8.87 0.16 7.45
N ASN A 161 -7.68 -0.13 6.91
CA ASN A 161 -7.52 -0.77 5.60
C ASN A 161 -8.19 -2.15 5.59
N ILE A 162 -7.88 -3.01 6.56
CA ILE A 162 -8.42 -4.37 6.67
C ILE A 162 -9.93 -4.36 6.88
N GLN A 163 -10.44 -3.51 7.76
CA GLN A 163 -11.88 -3.38 7.99
C GLN A 163 -12.60 -2.90 6.73
N SER A 164 -12.04 -1.92 6.03
CA SER A 164 -12.63 -1.39 4.81
C SER A 164 -12.63 -2.40 3.67
N ASP A 165 -11.52 -3.12 3.48
CA ASP A 165 -11.44 -4.24 2.53
C ASP A 165 -12.41 -5.37 2.92
N HIS A 166 -12.62 -5.60 4.23
CA HIS A 166 -13.64 -6.51 4.72
C HIS A 166 -15.06 -6.10 4.32
N ILE A 167 -15.41 -4.82 4.48
CA ILE A 167 -16.71 -4.31 4.03
C ILE A 167 -16.86 -4.49 2.52
N LEU A 168 -15.85 -4.09 1.74
CA LEU A 168 -15.88 -4.15 0.27
C LEU A 168 -16.07 -5.58 -0.26
N ARG A 169 -15.35 -6.57 0.29
CA ARG A 169 -15.48 -7.97 -0.16
C ARG A 169 -16.84 -8.59 0.19
N ASN A 170 -17.50 -8.10 1.24
CA ASN A 170 -18.81 -8.58 1.67
C ASN A 170 -19.99 -7.86 1.00
N LEU A 171 -19.73 -6.85 0.15
CA LEU A 171 -20.79 -6.25 -0.68
C LEU A 171 -21.37 -7.25 -1.69
N ARG A 172 -20.60 -8.27 -2.05
CA ARG A 172 -21.01 -9.31 -3.01
C ARG A 172 -21.15 -10.64 -2.31
N LYS A 173 -22.27 -11.32 -2.53
CA LYS A 173 -22.35 -12.76 -2.31
C LYS A 173 -21.47 -13.48 -3.36
N PRO A 174 -21.01 -14.71 -3.09
CA PRO A 174 -20.39 -15.53 -4.14
C PRO A 174 -21.27 -15.53 -5.40
N GLU A 175 -20.65 -15.38 -6.58
CA GLU A 175 -21.31 -15.34 -7.90
C GLU A 175 -22.11 -14.06 -8.23
N GLU A 176 -22.33 -13.17 -7.27
CA GLU A 176 -23.02 -11.91 -7.51
C GLU A 176 -22.15 -10.94 -8.34
N THR A 177 -22.69 -10.48 -9.47
CA THR A 177 -22.05 -9.47 -10.33
C THR A 177 -22.66 -8.09 -10.09
N GLY A 178 -21.87 -7.03 -10.30
CA GLY A 178 -22.30 -5.65 -10.08
C GLY A 178 -21.58 -4.96 -8.92
N TYR A 179 -21.69 -3.63 -8.87
CA TYR A 179 -21.13 -2.82 -7.79
C TYR A 179 -22.27 -2.38 -6.88
N LYS A 180 -21.95 -2.16 -5.60
CA LYS A 180 -22.86 -1.60 -4.60
C LYS A 180 -22.19 -0.44 -3.88
N ILE A 181 -22.99 0.40 -3.23
CA ILE A 181 -22.52 1.47 -2.36
C ILE A 181 -22.01 0.84 -1.05
N PRO A 182 -20.73 1.03 -0.68
CA PRO A 182 -20.24 0.56 0.61
C PRO A 182 -20.88 1.35 1.76
N ARG A 183 -21.29 0.65 2.82
CA ARG A 183 -21.87 1.21 4.05
C ARG A 183 -21.13 0.66 5.27
N GLY A 184 -21.15 1.40 6.38
CA GLY A 184 -20.48 1.06 7.63
C GLY A 184 -19.05 1.59 7.74
N GLY A 185 -18.59 1.76 8.99
CA GLY A 185 -17.26 2.29 9.30
C GLY A 185 -17.00 3.66 8.66
N LEU A 186 -15.78 3.88 8.18
CA LEU A 186 -15.41 5.13 7.53
C LEU A 186 -16.08 5.35 6.17
N PHE A 187 -16.69 4.33 5.55
CA PHE A 187 -17.43 4.54 4.31
C PHE A 187 -18.63 5.47 4.49
N GLU A 188 -19.12 5.70 5.71
CA GLU A 188 -20.17 6.69 5.96
C GLU A 188 -19.72 8.14 5.69
N TYR A 189 -18.42 8.40 5.79
CA TYR A 189 -17.84 9.74 5.63
C TYR A 189 -17.06 9.89 4.33
N ILE A 190 -16.43 8.83 3.83
CA ILE A 190 -15.51 8.88 2.69
C ILE A 190 -15.73 7.74 1.70
N THR A 191 -15.35 7.97 0.45
CA THR A 191 -15.50 6.96 -0.61
C THR A 191 -14.43 5.88 -0.56
N ALA A 192 -13.19 6.26 -0.28
CA ALA A 192 -12.03 5.38 -0.39
C ALA A 192 -11.42 5.07 1.00
N ALA A 193 -12.24 4.53 1.91
CA ALA A 193 -11.82 4.27 3.29
C ALA A 193 -10.60 3.35 3.40
N ASN A 194 -10.50 2.31 2.56
CA ASN A 194 -9.33 1.44 2.54
C ASN A 194 -8.06 2.18 2.10
N TYR A 195 -8.16 3.10 1.15
CA TYR A 195 -7.02 3.91 0.70
C TYR A 195 -6.57 4.91 1.76
N LEU A 196 -7.51 5.50 2.52
CA LEU A 196 -7.12 6.33 3.67
C LEU A 196 -6.34 5.49 4.68
N GLY A 197 -6.84 4.30 5.02
CA GLY A 197 -6.15 3.39 5.93
C GLY A 197 -4.71 3.10 5.49
N GLU A 198 -4.52 2.77 4.21
CA GLU A 198 -3.19 2.47 3.66
C GLU A 198 -2.26 3.69 3.63
N VAL A 199 -2.78 4.88 3.30
CA VAL A 199 -2.00 6.12 3.37
C VAL A 199 -1.56 6.41 4.81
N VAL A 200 -2.48 6.33 5.77
CA VAL A 200 -2.19 6.55 7.20
C VAL A 200 -1.19 5.51 7.72
N GLU A 201 -1.33 4.26 7.27
CA GLU A 201 -0.44 3.17 7.64
C GLU A 201 1.01 3.47 7.25
N TRP A 202 1.24 3.82 5.99
CA TRP A 202 2.60 4.09 5.48
C TRP A 202 3.16 5.43 5.95
N CYS A 203 2.32 6.45 6.19
CA CYS A 203 2.76 7.66 6.88
C CYS A 203 3.20 7.37 8.32
N GLY A 204 2.48 6.50 9.03
CA GLY A 204 2.87 6.04 10.37
C GLY A 204 4.19 5.25 10.35
N PHE A 205 4.35 4.35 9.39
CA PHE A 205 5.61 3.63 9.17
C PHE A 205 6.78 4.58 8.89
N ALA A 206 6.58 5.59 8.04
CA ALA A 206 7.59 6.60 7.75
C ALA A 206 7.95 7.45 8.98
N LEU A 207 6.96 7.81 9.80
CA LEU A 207 7.19 8.54 11.05
C LEU A 207 7.92 7.68 12.10
N ALA A 208 7.65 6.37 12.16
CA ALA A 208 8.34 5.47 13.08
C ALA A 208 9.78 5.16 12.63
N SER A 209 10.00 5.05 11.31
CA SER A 209 11.29 4.77 10.68
C SER A 209 12.17 6.01 10.53
N CYS A 210 11.59 7.21 10.43
CA CYS A 210 12.31 8.47 10.21
C CYS A 210 13.38 8.38 9.11
N SER A 211 13.09 7.67 8.01
CA SER A 211 14.04 7.42 6.93
C SER A 211 13.54 7.96 5.59
N LEU A 212 14.49 8.31 4.71
CA LEU A 212 14.18 8.73 3.34
C LEU A 212 13.42 7.63 2.58
N GLN A 213 13.82 6.38 2.77
CA GLN A 213 13.28 5.19 2.10
C GLN A 213 11.80 4.98 2.45
N SER A 214 11.47 5.02 3.73
CA SER A 214 10.07 4.90 4.19
C SER A 214 9.23 6.11 3.81
N GLY A 215 9.79 7.32 3.87
CA GLY A 215 9.14 8.55 3.41
C GLY A 215 8.83 8.54 1.91
N ALA A 216 9.76 8.03 1.10
CA ALA A 216 9.55 7.87 -0.34
C ALA A 216 8.38 6.91 -0.64
N PHE A 217 8.28 5.80 0.11
CA PHE A 217 7.17 4.87 -0.05
C PHE A 217 5.84 5.45 0.41
N ALA A 218 5.80 6.15 1.55
CA ALA A 218 4.60 6.84 2.01
C ALA A 218 4.10 7.87 0.98
N LEU A 219 5.02 8.67 0.42
CA LEU A 219 4.70 9.62 -0.66
C LEU A 219 4.19 8.90 -1.91
N PHE A 220 4.88 7.85 -2.35
CA PHE A 220 4.47 7.06 -3.51
C PHE A 220 3.05 6.52 -3.33
N THR A 221 2.75 5.91 -2.19
CA THR A 221 1.42 5.40 -1.87
C THR A 221 0.37 6.51 -1.94
N LEU A 222 0.61 7.66 -1.31
CA LEU A 222 -0.31 8.80 -1.39
C LEU A 222 -0.53 9.24 -2.85
N THR A 223 0.54 9.40 -3.62
CA THR A 223 0.47 9.87 -5.02
C THR A 223 -0.24 8.90 -5.96
N VAL A 224 -0.24 7.60 -5.68
CA VAL A 224 -0.96 6.60 -6.47
C VAL A 224 -2.41 6.46 -6.02
N LEU A 225 -2.67 6.45 -4.71
CA LEU A 225 -4.00 6.20 -4.16
C LEU A 225 -4.92 7.41 -4.19
N LEU A 226 -4.41 8.63 -4.01
CA LEU A 226 -5.21 9.86 -4.02
C LEU A 226 -5.96 10.10 -5.35
N PRO A 227 -5.31 10.08 -6.54
CA PRO A 227 -6.03 10.28 -7.79
C PRO A 227 -7.00 9.13 -8.07
N ARG A 228 -6.66 7.91 -7.65
CA ARG A 228 -7.55 6.76 -7.74
C ARG A 228 -8.78 6.89 -6.85
N ALA A 229 -8.64 7.39 -5.63
CA ALA A 229 -9.75 7.69 -4.73
C ALA A 229 -10.71 8.69 -5.38
N LYS A 230 -10.17 9.74 -6.00
CA LYS A 230 -10.94 10.74 -6.76
C LYS A 230 -11.70 10.11 -7.93
N GLN A 231 -11.04 9.23 -8.70
CA GLN A 231 -11.71 8.46 -9.76
C GLN A 231 -12.85 7.59 -9.20
N HIS A 232 -12.65 6.95 -8.04
CA HIS A 232 -13.69 6.13 -7.41
C HIS A 232 -14.88 6.97 -6.96
N HIS A 233 -14.64 8.11 -6.31
CA HIS A 233 -15.67 9.05 -5.89
C HIS A 233 -16.51 9.54 -7.06
N ARG A 234 -15.87 10.03 -8.13
CA ARG A 234 -16.56 10.45 -9.35
C ARG A 234 -17.39 9.32 -9.95
N TRP A 235 -16.80 8.13 -10.07
CA TRP A 235 -17.51 6.98 -10.62
C TRP A 235 -18.74 6.58 -9.80
N TYR A 236 -18.68 6.68 -8.46
CA TYR A 236 -19.84 6.39 -7.61
C TYR A 236 -20.97 7.42 -7.78
N LEU A 237 -20.63 8.70 -7.87
CA LEU A 237 -21.60 9.78 -8.14
C LEU A 237 -22.29 9.62 -9.50
N GLU A 238 -21.54 9.18 -10.52
CA GLU A 238 -22.08 8.95 -11.87
C GLU A 238 -22.90 7.64 -11.95
N LYS A 239 -22.53 6.62 -11.17
CA LYS A 239 -23.13 5.28 -11.27
C LYS A 239 -24.40 5.11 -10.45
N PHE A 240 -24.49 5.75 -9.29
CA PHE A 240 -25.59 5.56 -8.35
C PHE A 240 -26.28 6.88 -8.05
N GLU A 241 -27.56 6.98 -8.39
CA GLU A 241 -28.38 8.15 -8.11
C GLU A 241 -28.54 8.41 -6.60
N ASP A 242 -28.55 7.33 -5.80
CA ASP A 242 -28.68 7.33 -4.35
C ASP A 242 -27.33 7.42 -3.61
N TYR A 243 -26.23 7.72 -4.31
CA TYR A 243 -24.92 7.89 -3.66
C TYR A 243 -24.92 9.05 -2.66
N PRO A 244 -24.46 8.86 -1.41
CA PRO A 244 -24.45 9.95 -0.42
C PRO A 244 -23.51 11.09 -0.84
N LYS A 245 -24.08 12.20 -1.28
CA LYS A 245 -23.34 13.39 -1.76
C LYS A 245 -22.54 14.11 -0.67
N SER A 246 -22.83 13.81 0.60
CA SER A 246 -22.06 14.32 1.75
C SER A 246 -20.68 13.65 1.90
N ARG A 247 -20.48 12.47 1.31
CA ARG A 247 -19.20 11.76 1.39
C ARG A 247 -18.09 12.56 0.73
N LYS A 248 -16.92 12.50 1.35
CA LYS A 248 -15.67 13.03 0.82
C LYS A 248 -14.91 11.92 0.08
N ILE A 249 -13.86 12.28 -0.63
CA ILE A 249 -13.06 11.37 -1.45
C ILE A 249 -12.22 10.45 -0.55
N LEU A 250 -11.42 11.04 0.35
CA LEU A 250 -10.38 10.36 1.12
C LEU A 250 -10.28 10.84 2.58
N ILE A 251 -10.30 12.14 2.85
CA ILE A 251 -10.15 12.73 4.19
C ILE A 251 -11.54 13.12 4.71
N PRO A 252 -12.02 12.53 5.83
CA PRO A 252 -13.32 12.83 6.39
C PRO A 252 -13.55 14.33 6.58
N PHE A 253 -14.72 14.80 6.15
CA PHE A 253 -15.17 16.21 6.26
C PHE A 253 -14.35 17.25 5.48
N LEU A 254 -13.20 16.89 4.88
CA LEU A 254 -12.31 17.81 4.19
C LEU A 254 -12.23 17.54 2.69
N TYR A 255 -11.71 16.37 2.28
CA TYR A 255 -11.38 16.08 0.89
C TYR A 255 -11.88 14.73 0.43
#